data_AF-A0A0U1KYU4-F1
#
_entry.id   AF-A0A0U1KYU4-F1
#
_cell.length_a   1.000
_cell.length_b   1.000
_cell.length_c   1.000
_cell.angle_alpha   90.00
_cell.angle_beta   90.00
_cell.angle_gamma   90.00
#
_symmetry.space_group_name_H-M   'P 1'
#
loop_
_entity.id
_entity.type
_entity.pdbx_description
1 polymer ?
#
loop_
_entity_poly.entity_id
_entity_poly.type
_entity_poly.pdbx_seq_one_letter_code
_entity_poly.pdbx_strand_id
1 'polypeptide(L)'
;MNYRVLYVILTLSEEPEVFPAEDYRYNQENSCHELLITVFDQKLWVDTRAVKLKKVSGATFCWQEYEQGQYIELNQSDTVCPECGWWRCHVCGSCRCNKPLKQD
;
A
#
# COMPACT_ATOMS: atom_id res chain seq x y z
N MET A 1 -2.70 6.53 7.56
CA MET A 1 -1.72 5.97 6.60
C MET A 1 -0.40 6.71 6.73
N ASN A 2 0.76 6.04 6.69
CA ASN A 2 2.07 6.73 6.66
C ASN A 2 2.44 7.03 5.20
N TYR A 3 2.05 8.21 4.71
CA TYR A 3 2.20 8.57 3.30
C TYR A 3 3.63 8.88 2.86
N ARG A 4 4.52 9.26 3.79
CA ARG A 4 5.91 9.68 3.49
C ARG A 4 6.77 8.62 2.81
N VAL A 5 6.32 7.37 2.83
CA VAL A 5 6.99 6.21 2.24
C VAL A 5 6.20 5.62 1.08
N LEU A 6 5.15 6.30 0.61
CA LEU A 6 4.29 5.86 -0.46
C LEU A 6 4.56 6.63 -1.74
N TYR A 7 4.43 5.90 -2.84
CA TYR A 7 4.48 6.43 -4.18
C TYR A 7 3.24 5.98 -4.94
N VAL A 8 2.72 6.84 -5.80
CA VAL A 8 1.62 6.54 -6.72
C VAL A 8 2.21 6.19 -8.08
N ILE A 9 1.72 5.10 -8.68
CA ILE A 9 2.05 4.74 -10.05
C ILE A 9 0.87 5.13 -10.94
N LEU A 10 1.13 6.00 -11.93
CA LEU A 10 0.16 6.37 -12.97
C LEU A 10 0.70 5.99 -14.34
N THR A 11 -0.19 5.55 -15.23
CA THR A 11 0.13 5.33 -16.65
C THR A 11 -0.46 6.51 -17.44
N LEU A 12 0.36 7.53 -17.70
CA LEU A 12 -0.04 8.74 -18.44
C LEU A 12 0.37 8.68 -19.92
N SER A 13 1.35 7.82 -20.25
CA SER A 13 1.85 7.56 -21.60
C SER A 13 2.04 6.04 -21.81
N GLU A 14 2.95 5.62 -22.69
CA GLU A 14 3.27 4.20 -22.90
C GLU A 14 3.91 3.54 -21.67
N GLU A 15 4.60 4.31 -20.82
CA GLU A 15 5.29 3.80 -19.64
C GLU A 15 4.65 4.26 -18.31
N PRO A 16 4.58 3.40 -17.27
CA PRO A 16 4.16 3.80 -15.95
C PRO A 16 5.18 4.73 -15.27
N GLU A 17 4.69 5.85 -14.73
CA GLU A 17 5.48 6.83 -13.99
C GLU A 17 5.21 6.74 -12.48
N VAL A 18 6.20 7.10 -11.67
CA VAL A 18 6.17 6.97 -10.20
C VAL A 18 6.24 8.36 -9.56
N PHE A 19 5.21 8.71 -8.81
CA PHE A 19 5.06 10.02 -8.16
C PHE A 19 5.14 9.85 -6.63
N PRO A 20 6.00 10.59 -5.92
CA PRO A 20 6.03 10.55 -4.46
C PRO A 20 4.76 11.17 -3.88
N ALA A 21 4.21 10.54 -2.83
CA ALA A 21 3.10 11.15 -2.09
C ALA A 21 3.58 12.34 -1.26
N GLU A 22 2.96 13.49 -1.45
CA GLU A 22 3.30 14.75 -0.80
C GLU A 22 2.47 15.01 0.45
N ASP A 23 1.22 14.53 0.47
CA ASP A 23 0.29 14.68 1.57
C ASP A 23 -0.78 13.58 1.55
N TYR A 24 -1.60 13.52 2.59
CA TYR A 24 -2.64 12.53 2.79
C TYR A 24 -3.90 13.16 3.39
N ARG A 25 -5.06 12.73 2.90
CA ARG A 25 -6.34 13.01 3.54
C ARG A 25 -7.28 11.83 3.45
N TYR A 26 -8.29 11.84 4.32
CA TYR A 26 -9.45 10.99 4.18
C TYR A 26 -10.61 11.84 3.64
N ASN A 27 -11.09 11.51 2.45
CA ASN A 27 -12.25 12.15 1.83
C ASN A 27 -13.52 11.53 2.41
N GLN A 28 -14.25 12.32 3.21
CA GLN A 28 -15.49 11.89 3.88
C GLN A 28 -16.64 11.65 2.89
N GLU A 29 -16.70 12.42 1.79
CA GLU A 29 -17.78 12.33 0.81
C GLU A 29 -17.75 10.97 0.08
N ASN A 30 -16.55 10.54 -0.32
CA ASN A 30 -16.34 9.29 -1.06
C ASN A 30 -15.91 8.12 -0.18
N SER A 31 -15.81 8.36 1.14
CA SER A 31 -15.31 7.42 2.15
C SER A 31 -14.02 6.72 1.70
N CYS A 32 -13.01 7.51 1.36
CA CYS A 32 -11.76 6.98 0.79
C CYS A 32 -10.51 7.73 1.25
N HIS A 33 -9.38 7.04 1.13
CA HIS A 33 -8.06 7.62 1.36
C HIS A 33 -7.55 8.23 0.06
N GLU A 34 -7.07 9.47 0.15
CA GLU A 34 -6.48 10.19 -0.97
C GLU A 34 -5.04 10.60 -0.66
N LEU A 35 -4.21 10.59 -1.70
CA LEU A 35 -2.82 11.08 -1.65
C LEU A 35 -2.68 12.30 -2.55
N LEU A 36 -1.93 13.29 -2.09
CA LEU A 36 -1.54 14.43 -2.91
C LEU A 36 -0.28 14.07 -3.70
N ILE A 37 -0.29 14.33 -4.99
CA ILE A 37 0.88 14.22 -5.88
C ILE A 37 0.94 15.43 -6.80
N THR A 38 2.12 15.73 -7.34
CA THR A 38 2.31 16.71 -8.41
C THR A 38 2.55 16.02 -9.74
N VAL A 39 1.74 16.33 -10.76
CA VAL A 39 1.83 15.83 -12.13
C VAL A 39 1.78 17.03 -13.07
N PHE A 40 2.76 17.17 -13.97
CA PHE A 40 2.88 18.34 -14.88
C PHE A 40 2.73 19.70 -14.16
N ASP A 41 3.42 19.86 -13.03
CA ASP A 41 3.38 21.06 -12.16
C ASP A 41 1.99 21.37 -11.55
N GLN A 42 1.04 20.42 -11.63
CA GLN A 42 -0.28 20.54 -11.03
C GLN A 42 -0.45 19.56 -9.87
N LYS A 43 -1.02 20.07 -8.77
CA LYS A 43 -1.34 19.28 -7.59
C LYS A 43 -2.67 18.55 -7.78
N LEU A 44 -2.65 17.24 -7.57
CA LEU A 44 -3.81 16.36 -7.70
C LEU A 44 -3.97 15.49 -6.46
N TRP A 45 -5.20 15.43 -5.94
CA TRP A 45 -5.60 14.41 -4.96
C TRP A 45 -6.09 13.18 -5.71
N VAL A 46 -5.47 12.02 -5.45
CA VAL A 46 -5.82 10.75 -6.09
C VAL A 46 -6.41 9.77 -5.09
N ASP A 47 -7.53 9.14 -5.45
CA ASP A 47 -8.12 8.03 -4.67
C ASP A 47 -7.17 6.82 -4.71
N THR A 48 -6.71 6.41 -3.54
CA THR A 48 -5.80 5.26 -3.38
C THR A 48 -6.34 3.95 -3.92
N ARG A 49 -7.67 3.78 -4.02
CA ARG A 49 -8.32 2.59 -4.58
C ARG A 49 -8.30 2.56 -6.10
N ALA A 50 -8.13 3.72 -6.74
CA ALA A 50 -8.13 3.89 -8.18
C ALA A 50 -6.73 3.87 -8.80
N VAL A 51 -5.68 3.81 -7.98
CA VAL A 51 -4.27 3.86 -8.41
C VAL A 51 -3.47 2.70 -7.85
N LYS A 52 -2.34 2.39 -8.50
CA LYS A 52 -1.36 1.45 -7.92
C LYS A 52 -0.44 2.21 -6.98
N LEU A 53 -0.23 1.65 -5.79
CA LEU A 53 0.69 2.19 -4.79
C LEU A 53 1.98 1.38 -4.75
N LYS A 54 3.10 2.06 -4.50
CA LYS A 54 4.44 1.47 -4.36
C LYS A 54 5.08 1.91 -3.05
N LYS A 55 5.90 1.01 -2.49
CA LYS A 55 6.73 1.24 -1.29
C LYS A 55 8.06 0.50 -1.46
N VAL A 56 9.16 1.05 -0.93
CA VAL A 56 10.53 0.64 -1.29
C VAL A 56 10.91 -0.76 -0.77
N SER A 57 10.93 -0.98 0.55
CA SER A 57 11.27 -2.30 1.12
C SER A 57 10.91 -2.41 2.61
N GLY A 58 10.52 -3.59 3.05
CA GLY A 58 10.28 -3.93 4.45
C GLY A 58 10.17 -5.44 4.65
N ALA A 59 9.85 -5.87 5.86
CA ALA A 59 9.64 -7.27 6.14
C ALA A 59 8.53 -7.44 7.17
N THR A 60 7.92 -8.62 7.16
CA THR A 60 6.92 -8.99 8.18
C THR A 60 7.00 -10.49 8.46
N PHE A 61 6.36 -10.92 9.55
CA PHE A 61 6.25 -12.33 9.88
C PHE A 61 4.81 -12.78 9.61
N CYS A 62 4.63 -13.63 8.61
CA CYS A 62 3.34 -14.12 8.17
C CYS A 62 2.93 -15.37 8.94
N TRP A 63 1.77 -15.32 9.59
CA TRP A 63 1.10 -16.49 10.14
C TRP A 63 -0.13 -16.79 9.29
N GLN A 64 -0.01 -17.74 8.36
CA GLN A 64 -1.16 -18.21 7.58
C GLN A 64 -2.03 -19.15 8.42
N GLU A 65 -1.39 -20.04 9.16
CA GLU A 65 -1.97 -20.87 10.22
C GLU A 65 -1.20 -20.66 11.53
N TYR A 66 -1.80 -21.04 12.67
CA TYR A 66 -1.21 -20.80 14.01
C TYR A 66 0.20 -21.37 14.18
N GLU A 67 0.48 -22.54 13.61
CA GLU A 67 1.77 -23.23 13.71
C GLU A 67 2.69 -22.98 12.51
N GLN A 68 2.18 -22.40 11.43
CA GLN A 68 2.89 -22.22 10.15
C GLN A 68 3.44 -20.80 9.98
N GLY A 69 3.96 -20.23 11.06
CA GLY A 69 4.57 -18.91 11.03
C GLY A 69 5.86 -18.88 10.20
N GLN A 70 5.99 -17.93 9.27
CA GLN A 70 7.22 -17.74 8.49
C GLN A 70 7.60 -16.26 8.32
N TYR A 71 8.90 -15.99 8.28
CA TYR A 71 9.42 -14.68 7.93
C TYR A 71 9.30 -14.45 6.43
N ILE A 72 8.82 -13.28 6.03
CA ILE A 72 8.70 -12.91 4.62
C ILE A 72 9.31 -11.52 4.38
N GLU A 73 10.02 -11.41 3.26
CA GLU A 73 10.49 -10.14 2.75
C GLU A 73 9.40 -9.51 1.88
N LEU A 74 9.19 -8.21 2.07
CA LEU A 74 8.26 -7.40 1.31
C LEU A 74 9.04 -6.38 0.52
N ASN A 75 8.89 -6.41 -0.80
CA ASN A 75 9.66 -5.60 -1.71
C ASN A 75 8.73 -4.84 -2.69
N GLN A 76 9.32 -4.27 -3.73
CA GLN A 76 8.63 -3.43 -4.69
C GLN A 76 7.66 -4.19 -5.61
N SER A 77 7.76 -5.52 -5.68
CA SER A 77 6.80 -6.36 -6.41
C SER A 77 5.52 -6.64 -5.61
N ASP A 78 5.56 -6.48 -4.28
CA ASP A 78 4.38 -6.70 -3.44
C ASP A 78 3.36 -5.57 -3.59
N THR A 79 2.08 -5.94 -3.60
CA THR A 79 0.98 -4.98 -3.71
C THR A 79 0.84 -4.18 -2.42
N VAL A 80 0.67 -2.86 -2.49
CA VAL A 80 0.38 -2.03 -1.33
C VAL A 80 -1.13 -1.90 -1.13
N CYS A 81 -1.60 -2.05 0.11
CA CYS A 81 -3.00 -1.92 0.46
C CYS A 81 -3.45 -0.44 0.39
N PRO A 82 -4.51 -0.12 -0.37
CA PRO A 82 -4.97 1.25 -0.52
C PRO A 82 -5.51 1.85 0.79
N GLU A 83 -6.08 1.01 1.66
CA GLU A 83 -6.71 1.46 2.91
C GLU A 83 -5.70 1.87 3.99
N CYS A 84 -4.58 1.16 4.10
CA CYS A 84 -3.65 1.35 5.21
C CYS A 84 -2.23 1.76 4.79
N GLY A 85 -1.89 1.65 3.50
CA GLY A 85 -0.55 1.95 2.97
C GLY A 85 0.53 0.94 3.39
N TRP A 86 0.14 -0.22 3.91
CA TRP A 86 1.04 -1.35 4.16
C TRP A 86 1.04 -2.30 2.98
N TRP A 87 2.16 -3.00 2.74
CA TRP A 87 2.18 -4.11 1.80
C TRP A 87 1.14 -5.15 2.18
N ARG A 88 0.55 -5.78 1.16
CA ARG A 88 -0.17 -7.03 1.27
C ARG A 88 0.83 -8.16 1.18
N CYS A 89 0.81 -9.02 2.19
CA CYS A 89 1.59 -10.25 2.21
C CYS A 89 1.26 -11.10 0.98
N HIS A 90 2.26 -11.49 0.19
CA HIS A 90 2.05 -12.37 -0.97
C HIS A 90 1.64 -13.80 -0.58
N VAL A 91 1.87 -14.22 0.68
CA VAL A 91 1.46 -15.53 1.19
C VAL A 91 -0.02 -15.54 1.59
N CYS A 92 -0.45 -14.64 2.48
CA CYS A 92 -1.81 -14.67 3.04
C CYS A 92 -2.74 -13.54 2.55
N GLY A 93 -2.25 -12.63 1.70
CA GLY A 93 -3.01 -11.48 1.19
C GLY A 93 -3.27 -10.36 2.21
N SER A 94 -3.01 -10.58 3.50
CA SER A 94 -3.25 -9.60 4.56
C SER A 94 -2.24 -8.46 4.51
N CYS A 95 -2.71 -7.24 4.77
CA CYS A 95 -1.85 -6.08 5.03
C CYS A 95 -1.44 -5.92 6.50
N ARG A 96 -1.89 -6.86 7.35
CA ARG A 96 -1.59 -6.96 8.77
C ARG A 96 -1.42 -8.43 9.13
N CYS A 97 -0.27 -9.00 8.80
CA CYS A 97 0.10 -10.32 9.29
C CYS A 97 0.20 -10.27 10.81
N ASN A 98 -0.61 -11.08 11.48
CA ASN A 98 -0.60 -11.24 12.93
C ASN A 98 -0.71 -12.73 13.23
N LYS A 99 -0.14 -13.17 14.35
CA LYS A 99 -0.36 -14.52 14.83
C LYS A 99 -1.85 -14.68 15.15
N PRO A 100 -2.58 -15.62 14.53
CA PRO A 100 -3.95 -15.89 14.92
C PRO A 100 -3.99 -16.40 16.37
N LEU A 101 -5.14 -16.27 17.03
CA LEU A 101 -5.33 -16.93 18.32
C LEU A 101 -5.47 -18.44 18.07
N LYS A 102 -4.90 -19.27 18.95
CA LYS A 102 -5.12 -20.72 18.90
C LYS A 102 -6.61 -20.96 19.14
N GLN A 103 -7.29 -21.56 18.18
CA GLN A 103 -8.66 -22.05 18.39
C GLN A 103 -8.53 -23.44 19.00
N ASP A 104 -9.07 -23.60 20.22
CA ASP A 104 -9.09 -24.88 20.96
C ASP A 104 -10.16 -25.84 20.42
#